data_AF-A0A0E3PXZ1-F1
#
_entry.id   AF-A0A0E3PXZ1-F1
#
_cell.length_a   1.000
_cell.length_b   1.000
_cell.length_c   1.000
_cell.angle_alpha   90.00
_cell.angle_beta   90.00
_cell.angle_gamma   90.00
#
_symmetry.space_group_name_H-M   'P 1'
#
loop_
_entity.id
_entity.type
_entity.pdbx_description
1 polymer ?
#
loop_
_entity_poly.entity_id
_entity_poly.type
_entity_poly.pdbx_seq_one_letter_code
_entity_poly.pdbx_strand_id
1 'polypeptide(L)'
;MSKIVCKKCVLDSDIPGITINQETGLCHFCETYAPLSSQEKTEYLTKIEELFKEYGGKGDYDVIYALSGGKDSSYTLYKLKKDYPFLKVLAVQFDNGFISEGAIKNAKKMCEITDSDFLQLTMEKEVLYDTFQKAAESYDAFPKFAKYRASDICNICIAIIKQKLIEQAIIRKAPFIVFAFTGGQSPNPIINLSSNFIQWSRNLFEKQLEKIGVDDKDELFLLKREVIENMGDTAPSILHPLCLWEYSEDKVLDTLLKIGWEQPGINDSNSTNCTLNAFACYNHLEKYGFHPYAFDIAGLVRSGEMSREEGIEKINQELSRPLIEEAAKKLQVEIKK
;
A
#
# COMPACT_ATOMS: atom_id res chain seq x y z
N MET A 1 -23.46 -24.63 3.33
CA MET A 1 -24.27 -23.82 2.39
C MET A 1 -23.42 -23.58 1.16
N SER A 2 -23.99 -23.50 -0.04
CA SER A 2 -23.22 -23.13 -1.23
C SER A 2 -22.72 -21.70 -1.10
N LYS A 3 -21.45 -21.47 -1.44
CA LYS A 3 -20.84 -20.14 -1.51
C LYS A 3 -21.70 -19.19 -2.35
N ILE A 4 -22.08 -18.05 -1.79
CA ILE A 4 -22.85 -17.00 -2.49
C ILE A 4 -21.89 -15.86 -2.79
N VAL A 5 -21.87 -15.39 -4.04
CA VAL A 5 -21.05 -14.24 -4.46
C VAL A 5 -21.94 -13.04 -4.70
N CYS A 6 -21.52 -11.87 -4.24
CA CYS A 6 -22.23 -10.60 -4.46
C CYS A 6 -22.44 -10.36 -5.97
N LYS A 7 -23.65 -9.93 -6.37
CA LYS A 7 -23.97 -9.63 -7.78
C LYS A 7 -23.24 -8.41 -8.34
N LYS A 8 -22.87 -7.45 -7.47
CA LYS A 8 -22.18 -6.20 -7.87
C LYS A 8 -20.65 -6.23 -7.77
N CYS A 9 -20.04 -7.05 -6.91
CA CYS A 9 -18.59 -7.08 -6.69
C CYS A 9 -18.10 -8.52 -6.57
N VAL A 10 -16.86 -8.70 -6.11
CA VAL A 10 -16.21 -10.03 -6.01
C VAL A 10 -16.30 -10.68 -4.62
N LEU A 11 -16.84 -9.96 -3.61
CA LEU A 11 -16.97 -10.50 -2.25
C LEU A 11 -18.00 -11.63 -2.18
N ASP A 12 -17.71 -12.63 -1.35
CA ASP A 12 -18.53 -13.81 -1.16
C ASP A 12 -18.83 -14.09 0.32
N SER A 13 -19.77 -15.01 0.55
CA SER A 13 -20.27 -15.37 1.89
C SER A 13 -19.27 -16.09 2.79
N ASP A 14 -18.19 -16.64 2.23
CA ASP A 14 -17.19 -17.39 3.00
C ASP A 14 -16.13 -16.44 3.59
N ILE A 15 -16.01 -15.24 3.03
CA ILE A 15 -15.18 -14.18 3.59
C ILE A 15 -15.75 -13.74 4.95
N PRO A 16 -14.98 -13.84 6.06
CA PRO A 16 -15.47 -13.46 7.38
C PRO A 16 -16.01 -12.03 7.44
N GLY A 17 -17.14 -11.87 8.11
CA GLY A 17 -17.80 -10.56 8.25
C GLY A 17 -18.57 -10.10 7.03
N ILE A 18 -18.57 -10.84 5.91
CA ILE A 18 -19.44 -10.55 4.77
C ILE A 18 -20.85 -11.10 5.02
N THR A 19 -21.84 -10.32 4.65
CA THR A 19 -23.26 -10.72 4.64
C THR A 19 -23.83 -10.32 3.30
N ILE A 20 -24.50 -11.27 2.65
CA ILE A 20 -25.16 -11.07 1.36
C ILE A 20 -26.67 -11.13 1.59
N ASN A 21 -27.34 -10.04 1.23
CA ASN A 21 -28.80 -9.96 1.23
C ASN A 21 -29.35 -10.91 0.16
N GLN A 22 -30.24 -11.83 0.56
CA GLN A 22 -30.78 -12.86 -0.33
C GLN A 22 -31.73 -12.29 -1.39
N GLU A 23 -32.42 -11.18 -1.08
CA GLU A 23 -33.36 -10.55 -2.00
C GLU A 23 -32.61 -9.73 -3.07
N THR A 24 -31.68 -8.87 -2.64
CA THR A 24 -30.92 -8.02 -3.58
C THR A 24 -29.77 -8.77 -4.25
N GLY A 25 -29.22 -9.79 -3.59
CA GLY A 25 -27.98 -10.46 -3.98
C GLY A 25 -26.73 -9.60 -3.77
N LEU A 26 -26.82 -8.53 -2.98
CA LEU A 26 -25.72 -7.60 -2.72
C LEU A 26 -25.10 -7.84 -1.34
N CYS A 27 -23.79 -7.65 -1.22
CA CYS A 27 -23.15 -7.59 0.09
C CYS A 27 -23.43 -6.25 0.78
N HIS A 28 -23.39 -6.21 2.12
CA HIS A 28 -23.68 -4.99 2.89
C HIS A 28 -22.81 -3.77 2.53
N PHE A 29 -21.59 -3.98 2.02
CA PHE A 29 -20.76 -2.90 1.48
C PHE A 29 -21.31 -2.34 0.16
N CYS A 30 -21.83 -3.19 -0.73
CA CYS A 30 -22.43 -2.76 -1.99
C CYS A 30 -23.77 -2.05 -1.78
N GLU A 31 -24.54 -2.43 -0.75
CA GLU A 31 -25.83 -1.82 -0.40
C GLU A 31 -25.65 -0.39 0.14
N THR A 32 -24.55 -0.13 0.84
CA THR A 32 -24.25 1.16 1.48
C THR A 32 -23.25 2.02 0.69
N TYR A 33 -22.79 1.54 -0.47
CA TYR A 33 -21.77 2.22 -1.25
C TYR A 33 -22.30 3.49 -1.91
N ALA A 34 -21.72 4.63 -1.54
CA ALA A 34 -21.87 5.91 -2.22
C ALA A 34 -20.50 6.36 -2.75
N PRO A 35 -20.27 6.40 -4.08
CA PRO A 35 -19.03 6.93 -4.64
C PRO A 35 -18.97 8.45 -4.46
N LEU A 36 -17.75 8.99 -4.42
CA LEU A 36 -17.56 10.43 -4.58
C LEU A 36 -18.05 10.87 -5.96
N SER A 37 -18.88 11.90 -6.00
CA SER A 37 -19.28 12.59 -7.22
C SER A 37 -18.08 13.26 -7.89
N SER A 38 -18.18 13.55 -9.19
CA SER A 38 -17.14 14.30 -9.92
C SER A 38 -16.88 15.67 -9.31
N GLN A 39 -17.90 16.31 -8.72
CA GLN A 39 -17.75 17.57 -8.01
C GLN A 39 -16.91 17.38 -6.74
N GLU A 40 -17.24 16.42 -5.88
CA GLU A 40 -16.47 16.14 -4.66
C GLU A 40 -15.02 15.78 -4.98
N LYS A 41 -14.78 14.96 -6.02
CA LYS A 41 -13.41 14.65 -6.47
C LYS A 41 -12.64 15.92 -6.87
N THR A 42 -13.30 16.83 -7.59
CA THR A 42 -12.71 18.12 -7.99
C THR A 42 -12.41 18.99 -6.77
N GLU A 43 -13.32 19.05 -5.79
CA GLU A 43 -13.11 19.79 -4.54
C GLU A 43 -11.90 19.26 -3.75
N TYR A 44 -11.73 17.94 -3.66
CA TYR A 44 -10.55 17.35 -3.02
C TYR A 44 -9.26 17.66 -3.79
N LEU A 45 -9.27 17.61 -5.13
CA LEU A 45 -8.11 17.95 -5.95
C LEU A 45 -7.71 19.42 -5.76
N THR A 46 -8.68 20.34 -5.81
CA THR A 46 -8.44 21.77 -5.53
C THR A 46 -7.85 21.98 -4.15
N LYS A 47 -8.39 21.29 -3.13
CA LYS A 47 -7.86 21.35 -1.76
C LYS A 47 -6.42 20.85 -1.67
N ILE A 48 -6.06 19.76 -2.37
CA ILE A 48 -4.67 19.27 -2.42
C ILE A 48 -3.76 20.32 -3.08
N GLU A 49 -4.20 20.93 -4.17
CA GLU A 49 -3.42 21.98 -4.86
C GLU A 49 -3.22 23.22 -3.97
N GLU A 50 -4.25 23.65 -3.23
CA GLU A 50 -4.15 24.74 -2.26
C GLU A 50 -3.14 24.40 -1.16
N LEU A 51 -3.19 23.18 -0.61
CA LEU A 51 -2.22 22.71 0.38
C LEU A 51 -0.78 22.73 -0.14
N PHE A 52 -0.55 22.29 -1.38
CA PHE A 52 0.77 22.36 -2.01
C PHE A 52 1.27 23.81 -2.14
N LYS A 53 0.40 24.75 -2.51
CA LYS A 53 0.76 26.17 -2.61
C LYS A 53 1.01 26.82 -1.25
N GLU A 54 0.22 26.47 -0.25
CA GLU A 54 0.29 27.08 1.08
C GLU A 54 1.49 26.59 1.89
N TYR A 55 1.81 25.30 1.81
CA TYR A 55 2.85 24.67 2.64
C TYR A 55 4.13 24.32 1.89
N GLY A 56 4.13 24.37 0.56
CA GLY A 56 5.33 24.15 -0.26
C GLY A 56 6.42 25.19 0.01
N GLY A 57 7.67 24.76 -0.09
CA GLY A 57 8.88 25.56 0.08
C GLY A 57 9.29 25.83 1.53
N LYS A 58 8.56 25.32 2.54
CA LYS A 58 8.82 25.59 3.96
C LYS A 58 9.82 24.64 4.63
N GLY A 59 10.04 23.45 4.06
CA GLY A 59 10.98 22.44 4.55
C GLY A 59 12.10 22.12 3.56
N ASP A 60 12.86 21.05 3.86
CA ASP A 60 13.87 20.53 2.92
C ASP A 60 13.20 19.97 1.65
N TYR A 61 12.03 19.34 1.86
CA TYR A 61 11.17 18.79 0.82
C TYR A 61 9.72 19.21 1.07
N ASP A 62 8.92 19.20 0.00
CA ASP A 62 7.47 19.40 0.08
C ASP A 62 6.74 18.08 0.30
N VAL A 63 7.28 17.01 -0.27
CA VAL A 63 6.67 15.68 -0.29
C VAL A 63 7.70 14.61 0.03
N ILE A 64 7.39 13.77 1.02
CA ILE A 64 7.94 12.43 1.15
C ILE A 64 7.07 11.47 0.34
N TYR A 65 7.62 10.86 -0.70
CA TYR A 65 6.86 10.05 -1.62
C TYR A 65 7.15 8.56 -1.44
N ALA A 66 6.12 7.73 -1.22
CA ALA A 66 6.25 6.28 -1.10
C ALA A 66 6.48 5.62 -2.47
N LEU A 67 7.73 5.41 -2.88
CA LEU A 67 8.08 4.85 -4.19
C LEU A 67 8.42 3.37 -4.11
N SER A 68 7.58 2.52 -4.69
CA SER A 68 7.85 1.07 -4.75
C SER A 68 8.56 0.63 -6.03
N GLY A 69 8.55 1.45 -7.09
CA GLY A 69 9.00 1.07 -8.44
C GLY A 69 7.98 0.25 -9.24
N GLY A 70 6.88 -0.17 -8.62
CA GLY A 70 5.73 -0.76 -9.32
C GLY A 70 4.93 0.28 -10.09
N LYS A 71 3.99 -0.19 -10.92
CA LYS A 71 3.23 0.65 -11.87
C LYS A 71 2.55 1.84 -11.18
N ASP A 72 1.82 1.62 -10.09
CA ASP A 72 0.95 2.65 -9.50
C ASP A 72 1.78 3.77 -8.86
N SER A 73 2.83 3.42 -8.12
CA SER A 73 3.76 4.40 -7.55
C SER A 73 4.60 5.12 -8.61
N SER A 74 4.97 4.45 -9.70
CA SER A 74 5.75 5.06 -10.77
C SER A 74 4.90 6.10 -11.53
N TYR A 75 3.68 5.72 -11.88
CA TYR A 75 2.73 6.60 -12.57
C TYR A 75 2.32 7.78 -11.70
N THR A 76 2.08 7.53 -10.41
CA THR A 76 1.64 8.58 -9.50
C THR A 76 2.74 9.61 -9.25
N LEU A 77 4.01 9.20 -9.13
CA LEU A 77 5.14 10.14 -9.06
C LEU A 77 5.25 10.97 -10.34
N TYR A 78 5.19 10.33 -11.50
CA TYR A 78 5.24 11.02 -12.80
C TYR A 78 4.12 12.05 -12.95
N LYS A 79 2.87 11.67 -12.68
CA LYS A 79 1.73 12.57 -12.78
C LYS A 79 1.82 13.70 -11.76
N LEU A 80 2.21 13.41 -10.52
CA LEU A 80 2.41 14.44 -9.49
C LEU A 80 3.42 15.50 -9.94
N LYS A 81 4.58 15.10 -10.46
CA LYS A 81 5.62 16.05 -10.89
C LYS A 81 5.32 16.72 -12.23
N LYS A 82 4.54 16.08 -13.10
CA LYS A 82 4.04 16.71 -14.34
C LYS A 82 3.04 17.82 -14.02
N ASP A 83 2.10 17.57 -13.12
CA ASP A 83 1.04 18.51 -12.78
C ASP A 83 1.55 19.60 -11.81
N TYR A 84 2.50 19.27 -10.93
CA TYR A 84 3.08 20.15 -9.92
C TYR A 84 4.62 20.14 -9.97
N PRO A 85 5.24 20.67 -11.04
CA PRO A 85 6.70 20.60 -11.25
C PRO A 85 7.51 21.35 -10.18
N PHE A 86 6.90 22.32 -9.50
CA PHE A 86 7.52 23.09 -8.43
C PHE A 86 7.74 22.32 -7.12
N LEU A 87 7.10 21.15 -6.94
CA LEU A 87 7.25 20.37 -5.71
C LEU A 87 8.65 19.76 -5.61
N LYS A 88 9.31 19.96 -4.48
CA LYS A 88 10.52 19.23 -4.09
C LYS A 88 10.12 17.89 -3.48
N VAL A 89 10.48 16.80 -4.14
CA VAL A 89 10.05 15.44 -3.76
C VAL A 89 11.26 14.61 -3.34
N LEU A 90 11.20 14.04 -2.14
CA LEU A 90 12.05 12.93 -1.73
C LEU A 90 11.28 11.63 -1.93
N ALA A 91 11.60 10.89 -2.99
CA ALA A 91 11.05 9.57 -3.23
C ALA A 91 11.80 8.54 -2.39
N VAL A 92 11.08 7.91 -1.48
CA VAL A 92 11.61 6.92 -0.55
C VAL A 92 11.15 5.53 -0.95
N GLN A 93 12.10 4.66 -1.27
CA GLN A 93 11.86 3.24 -1.51
C GLN A 93 12.29 2.43 -0.29
N PHE A 94 11.39 1.58 0.20
CA PHE A 94 11.73 0.61 1.22
C PHE A 94 12.12 -0.72 0.55
N ASP A 95 13.39 -1.09 0.65
CA ASP A 95 13.85 -2.43 0.31
C ASP A 95 13.53 -3.36 1.49
N ASN A 96 12.51 -4.19 1.30
CA ASN A 96 12.08 -5.19 2.28
C ASN A 96 12.85 -6.51 2.15
N GLY A 97 13.94 -6.57 1.39
CA GLY A 97 14.69 -7.79 1.08
C GLY A 97 14.04 -8.69 0.02
N PHE A 98 12.90 -8.26 -0.54
CA PHE A 98 12.13 -8.94 -1.59
C PHE A 98 11.69 -8.01 -2.72
N ILE A 99 12.22 -6.78 -2.78
CA ILE A 99 11.96 -5.90 -3.91
C ILE A 99 12.70 -6.43 -5.15
N SER A 100 12.03 -6.43 -6.29
CA SER A 100 12.64 -6.89 -7.55
C SER A 100 13.70 -5.91 -8.06
N GLU A 101 14.74 -6.42 -8.72
CA GLU A 101 15.74 -5.57 -9.38
C GLU A 101 15.11 -4.62 -10.41
N GLY A 102 14.09 -5.10 -11.14
CA GLY A 102 13.33 -4.29 -12.08
C GLY A 102 12.64 -3.11 -11.39
N ALA A 103 12.03 -3.34 -10.22
CA ALA A 103 11.39 -2.26 -9.46
C ALA A 103 12.41 -1.24 -8.90
N ILE A 104 13.60 -1.68 -8.48
CA ILE A 104 14.68 -0.75 -8.09
C ILE A 104 15.12 0.11 -9.29
N LYS A 105 15.34 -0.51 -10.46
CA LYS A 105 15.70 0.20 -11.70
C LYS A 105 14.63 1.22 -12.08
N ASN A 106 13.37 0.80 -12.09
CA ASN A 106 12.23 1.67 -12.36
C ASN A 106 12.15 2.83 -11.37
N ALA A 107 12.32 2.58 -10.07
CA ALA A 107 12.29 3.64 -9.06
C ALA A 107 13.33 4.73 -9.35
N LYS A 108 14.59 4.34 -9.60
CA LYS A 108 15.65 5.29 -10.00
C LYS A 108 15.32 6.02 -11.29
N LYS A 109 14.84 5.30 -12.31
CA LYS A 109 14.45 5.88 -13.59
C LYS A 109 13.35 6.91 -13.45
N MET A 110 12.33 6.62 -12.64
CA MET A 110 11.23 7.56 -12.40
C MET A 110 11.74 8.82 -11.70
N CYS A 111 12.60 8.69 -10.69
CA CYS A 111 13.22 9.83 -10.03
C CYS A 111 14.04 10.71 -11.00
N GLU A 112 14.79 10.10 -11.93
CA GLU A 112 15.51 10.82 -12.99
C GLU A 112 14.56 11.60 -13.92
N ILE A 113 13.47 10.96 -14.37
CA ILE A 113 12.47 11.59 -15.25
C ILE A 113 11.78 12.76 -14.56
N THR A 114 11.51 12.62 -13.26
CA THR A 114 10.71 13.58 -12.50
C THR A 114 11.54 14.60 -11.75
N ASP A 115 12.88 14.59 -11.87
CA ASP A 115 13.78 15.45 -11.10
C ASP A 115 13.44 15.41 -9.59
N SER A 116 13.48 14.19 -9.04
CA SER A 116 13.15 13.90 -7.65
C SER A 116 14.33 13.20 -6.97
N ASP A 117 14.60 13.56 -5.73
CA ASP A 117 15.64 12.89 -4.95
C ASP A 117 15.20 11.47 -4.59
N PHE A 118 16.16 10.55 -4.53
CA PHE A 118 15.91 9.14 -4.25
C PHE A 118 16.61 8.71 -2.97
N LEU A 119 15.85 8.15 -2.04
CA LEU A 119 16.35 7.51 -0.82
C LEU A 119 15.86 6.07 -0.76
N GLN A 120 16.80 5.13 -0.67
CA GLN A 120 16.48 3.74 -0.37
C GLN A 120 16.72 3.46 1.11
N LEU A 121 15.70 2.96 1.81
CA LEU A 121 15.77 2.50 3.19
C LEU A 121 15.71 0.97 3.22
N THR A 122 16.49 0.36 4.10
CA THR A 122 16.50 -1.09 4.35
C THR A 122 16.86 -1.37 5.80
N MET A 123 16.69 -2.61 6.23
CA MET A 123 17.30 -3.18 7.43
C MET A 123 18.17 -4.38 7.03
N GLU A 124 18.89 -4.94 7.99
CA GLU A 124 19.57 -6.22 7.81
C GLU A 124 18.58 -7.30 7.37
N LYS A 125 18.96 -8.09 6.37
CA LYS A 125 18.06 -9.06 5.72
C LYS A 125 17.57 -10.10 6.71
N GLU A 126 18.43 -10.53 7.61
CA GLU A 126 18.14 -11.51 8.65
C GLU A 126 17.02 -11.00 9.58
N VAL A 127 17.04 -9.72 9.93
CA VAL A 127 16.01 -9.08 10.76
C VAL A 127 14.66 -9.01 10.02
N LEU A 128 14.70 -8.66 8.73
CA LEU A 128 13.50 -8.64 7.88
C LEU A 128 12.92 -10.05 7.70
N TYR A 129 13.76 -11.04 7.43
CA TYR A 129 13.34 -12.42 7.19
C TYR A 129 12.76 -13.05 8.45
N ASP A 130 13.40 -12.89 9.62
CA ASP A 130 12.86 -13.31 10.91
C ASP A 130 11.49 -12.68 11.18
N THR A 131 11.37 -11.36 10.96
CA THR A 131 10.12 -10.63 11.18
C THR A 131 9.00 -11.12 10.26
N PHE A 132 9.27 -11.33 8.97
CA PHE A 132 8.26 -11.81 8.02
C PHE A 132 7.93 -13.29 8.19
N GLN A 133 8.87 -14.12 8.64
CA GLN A 133 8.60 -15.50 9.06
C GLN A 133 7.60 -15.51 10.22
N LYS A 134 7.89 -14.77 11.30
CA LYS A 134 6.99 -14.64 12.45
C LYS A 134 5.61 -14.11 12.08
N ALA A 135 5.54 -13.14 11.16
CA ALA A 135 4.28 -12.64 10.63
C ALA A 135 3.51 -13.72 9.82
N ALA A 136 4.22 -14.55 9.04
CA ALA A 136 3.63 -15.65 8.29
C ALA A 136 2.98 -16.68 9.24
N GLU A 137 3.59 -16.93 10.40
CA GLU A 137 3.15 -17.92 11.39
C GLU A 137 2.08 -17.40 12.37
N SER A 138 2.00 -16.08 12.61
CA SER A 138 1.05 -15.50 13.58
C SER A 138 -0.41 -15.51 13.12
N TYR A 139 -1.36 -15.77 14.03
CA TYR A 139 -2.80 -15.67 13.75
C TYR A 139 -3.48 -14.48 14.41
N ASP A 140 -2.77 -13.67 15.20
CA ASP A 140 -3.33 -12.75 16.18
C ASP A 140 -2.71 -11.34 16.17
N ALA A 141 -1.67 -11.12 15.35
CA ALA A 141 -1.02 -9.83 15.16
C ALA A 141 -2.03 -8.73 14.83
N PHE A 142 -2.91 -8.99 13.86
CA PHE A 142 -3.84 -7.99 13.31
C PHE A 142 -5.31 -8.28 13.64
N PRO A 143 -6.13 -7.22 13.83
CA PRO A 143 -7.58 -7.38 13.92
C PRO A 143 -8.15 -7.88 12.59
N LYS A 144 -9.33 -8.53 12.63
CA LYS A 144 -9.98 -9.11 11.45
C LYS A 144 -10.07 -8.15 10.26
N PHE A 145 -10.43 -6.89 10.52
CA PHE A 145 -10.59 -5.89 9.45
C PHE A 145 -9.29 -5.55 8.71
N ALA A 146 -8.13 -5.61 9.37
CA ALA A 146 -6.84 -5.40 8.69
C ALA A 146 -6.49 -6.58 7.76
N LYS A 147 -6.90 -7.80 8.13
CA LYS A 147 -6.70 -9.01 7.33
C LYS A 147 -7.55 -9.02 6.05
N TYR A 148 -8.66 -8.28 6.03
CA TYR A 148 -9.49 -8.14 4.84
C TYR A 148 -8.81 -7.38 3.70
N ARG A 149 -7.76 -6.62 4.00
CA ARG A 149 -7.12 -5.69 3.05
C ARG A 149 -5.68 -6.08 2.69
N ALA A 150 -5.06 -6.96 3.48
CA ALA A 150 -3.69 -7.39 3.28
C ALA A 150 -3.39 -8.64 4.11
N SER A 151 -2.38 -9.40 3.70
CA SER A 151 -1.79 -10.48 4.51
C SER A 151 -1.12 -9.93 5.78
N ASP A 152 -0.87 -10.79 6.76
CA ASP A 152 -0.16 -10.37 7.99
C ASP A 152 1.25 -9.85 7.65
N ILE A 153 1.94 -10.50 6.71
CA ILE A 153 3.25 -10.09 6.18
C ILE A 153 3.16 -8.69 5.55
N CYS A 154 2.20 -8.46 4.64
CA CYS A 154 2.05 -7.18 3.98
C CYS A 154 1.61 -6.07 4.95
N ASN A 155 0.81 -6.40 5.97
CA ASN A 155 0.43 -5.47 7.03
C ASN A 155 1.64 -5.03 7.87
N ILE A 156 2.56 -5.94 8.21
CA ILE A 156 3.83 -5.57 8.87
C ILE A 156 4.65 -4.67 7.94
N CYS A 157 4.87 -5.08 6.69
CA CYS A 157 5.69 -4.32 5.75
C CYS A 157 5.18 -2.89 5.53
N ILE A 158 3.87 -2.71 5.33
CA ILE A 158 3.31 -1.36 5.14
C ILE A 158 3.31 -0.54 6.42
N ALA A 159 3.23 -1.17 7.60
CA ALA A 159 3.37 -0.48 8.86
C ALA A 159 4.79 0.06 9.05
N ILE A 160 5.84 -0.72 8.74
CA ILE A 160 7.24 -0.26 8.72
C ILE A 160 7.38 0.95 7.78
N ILE A 161 6.89 0.84 6.55
CA ILE A 161 6.94 1.93 5.57
C ILE A 161 6.28 3.18 6.15
N LYS A 162 5.07 3.08 6.71
CA LYS A 162 4.38 4.23 7.30
C LYS A 162 5.17 4.86 8.43
N GLN A 163 5.74 4.07 9.34
CA GLN A 163 6.58 4.60 10.42
C GLN A 163 7.77 5.39 9.87
N LYS A 164 8.48 4.83 8.89
CA LYS A 164 9.70 5.46 8.34
C LYS A 164 9.43 6.63 7.42
N LEU A 165 8.31 6.65 6.69
CA LEU A 165 7.93 7.83 5.92
C LEU A 165 7.46 8.98 6.82
N ILE A 166 6.76 8.68 7.92
CA ILE A 166 6.46 9.70 8.94
C ILE A 166 7.76 10.23 9.56
N GLU A 167 8.71 9.35 9.87
CA GLU A 167 10.03 9.74 10.39
C GLU A 167 10.75 10.70 9.44
N GLN A 168 10.83 10.35 8.16
CA GLN A 168 11.46 11.21 7.14
C GLN A 168 10.71 12.53 6.97
N ALA A 169 9.37 12.52 7.01
CA ALA A 169 8.60 13.75 6.87
C ALA A 169 8.86 14.72 8.02
N ILE A 170 8.95 14.22 9.25
CA ILE A 170 9.28 15.04 10.42
C ILE A 170 10.70 15.58 10.33
N ILE A 171 11.70 14.71 10.10
CA ILE A 171 13.12 15.10 10.05
C ILE A 171 13.38 16.14 8.97
N ARG A 172 12.76 15.96 7.79
CA ARG A 172 12.93 16.84 6.62
C ARG A 172 11.98 18.03 6.61
N LYS A 173 11.09 18.14 7.61
CA LYS A 173 10.04 19.17 7.69
C LYS A 173 9.14 19.19 6.45
N ALA A 174 8.88 18.01 5.88
CA ALA A 174 8.00 17.88 4.73
C ALA A 174 6.54 17.82 5.19
N PRO A 175 5.68 18.74 4.72
CA PRO A 175 4.29 18.80 5.14
C PRO A 175 3.44 17.63 4.62
N PHE A 176 3.88 16.93 3.57
CA PHE A 176 3.09 15.89 2.92
C PHE A 176 3.83 14.56 2.80
N ILE A 177 3.08 13.48 2.99
CA ILE A 177 3.47 12.12 2.62
C ILE A 177 2.50 11.65 1.54
N VAL A 178 3.00 11.17 0.40
CA VAL A 178 2.13 10.70 -0.70
C VAL A 178 2.26 9.19 -0.87
N PHE A 179 1.12 8.49 -0.86
CA PHE A 179 1.03 7.08 -1.29
C PHE A 179 0.19 6.97 -2.56
N ALA A 180 0.59 6.05 -3.44
CA ALA A 180 -0.14 5.71 -4.65
C ALA A 180 -1.22 4.64 -4.40
N PHE A 181 -2.07 4.84 -3.39
CA PHE A 181 -3.16 3.93 -3.11
C PHE A 181 -4.35 4.20 -4.04
N THR A 182 -4.88 3.14 -4.64
CA THR A 182 -6.11 3.21 -5.44
C THR A 182 -7.34 3.44 -4.53
N GLY A 183 -8.49 3.75 -5.14
CA GLY A 183 -9.76 3.86 -4.41
C GLY A 183 -10.18 2.58 -3.69
N GLY A 184 -9.74 1.40 -4.17
CA GLY A 184 -9.97 0.12 -3.50
C GLY A 184 -9.15 -0.06 -2.22
N GLN A 185 -7.94 0.50 -2.18
CA GLN A 185 -7.00 0.39 -1.06
C GLN A 185 -7.27 1.41 0.05
N SER A 186 -7.49 2.67 -0.32
CA SER A 186 -7.76 3.75 0.63
C SER A 186 -8.77 4.75 0.04
N PRO A 187 -10.00 4.81 0.58
CA PRO A 187 -11.03 5.71 0.04
C PRO A 187 -10.87 7.17 0.53
N ASN A 188 -9.93 7.44 1.44
CA ASN A 188 -9.73 8.76 2.05
C ASN A 188 -8.59 9.50 1.33
N PRO A 189 -8.88 10.57 0.56
CA PRO A 189 -7.83 11.24 -0.23
C PRO A 189 -6.84 12.05 0.62
N ILE A 190 -7.27 12.55 1.77
CA ILE A 190 -6.47 13.37 2.68
C ILE A 190 -6.63 12.82 4.11
N ILE A 191 -5.52 12.55 4.78
CA ILE A 191 -5.48 12.15 6.19
C ILE A 191 -4.54 13.12 6.91
N ASN A 192 -5.11 14.04 7.67
CA ASN A 192 -4.33 14.94 8.51
C ASN A 192 -3.86 14.18 9.75
N LEU A 193 -2.55 14.09 9.94
CA LEU A 193 -2.00 13.49 11.15
C LEU A 193 -1.99 14.52 12.28
N SER A 194 -1.92 14.02 13.50
CA SER A 194 -1.65 14.79 14.70
C SER A 194 -0.58 14.07 15.50
N SER A 195 0.10 14.79 16.40
CA SER A 195 1.06 14.20 17.34
C SER A 195 0.45 13.02 18.11
N ASN A 196 -0.78 13.16 18.59
CA ASN A 196 -1.52 12.10 19.29
C ASN A 196 -1.78 10.88 18.38
N PHE A 197 -2.18 11.10 17.12
CA PHE A 197 -2.41 10.01 16.19
C PHE A 197 -1.11 9.28 15.83
N ILE A 198 -0.01 10.02 15.63
CA ILE A 198 1.31 9.44 15.34
C ILE A 198 1.77 8.56 16.51
N GLN A 199 1.68 9.06 17.74
CA GLN A 199 2.00 8.27 18.96
C GLN A 199 1.12 7.03 19.08
N TRP A 200 -0.19 7.17 18.87
CA TRP A 200 -1.10 6.04 18.89
C TRP A 200 -0.75 5.00 17.82
N SER A 201 -0.47 5.43 16.59
CA SER A 201 -0.10 4.55 15.48
C SER A 201 1.21 3.81 15.75
N ARG A 202 2.20 4.48 16.34
CA ARG A 202 3.47 3.87 16.76
C ARG A 202 3.22 2.79 17.82
N ASN A 203 2.49 3.12 18.89
CA ASN A 203 2.19 2.18 19.98
C ASN A 203 1.33 0.98 19.52
N LEU A 204 0.43 1.20 18.55
CA LEU A 204 -0.32 0.12 17.94
C LEU A 204 0.61 -0.84 17.19
N PHE A 205 1.57 -0.31 16.43
CA PHE A 205 2.51 -1.13 15.67
C PHE A 205 3.51 -1.86 16.58
N GLU A 206 3.99 -1.22 17.65
CA GLU A 206 4.82 -1.84 18.69
C GLU A 206 4.12 -3.09 19.26
N LYS A 207 2.84 -2.97 19.64
CA LYS A 207 2.04 -4.12 20.11
C LYS A 207 1.84 -5.21 19.05
N GLN A 208 1.81 -4.85 17.76
CA GLN A 208 1.70 -5.83 16.68
C GLN A 208 3.01 -6.61 16.51
N LEU A 209 4.16 -5.95 16.66
CA LEU A 209 5.47 -6.58 16.68
C LEU A 209 5.62 -7.51 17.90
N GLU A 210 5.24 -7.04 19.09
CA GLU A 210 5.27 -7.85 20.32
C GLU A 210 4.46 -9.14 20.19
N LYS A 211 3.26 -9.07 19.59
CA LYS A 211 2.40 -10.23 19.36
C LYS A 211 3.01 -11.30 18.46
N ILE A 212 3.86 -10.89 17.52
CA ILE A 212 4.57 -11.84 16.65
C ILE A 212 5.94 -12.24 17.24
N GLY A 213 6.28 -11.80 18.46
CA GLY A 213 7.56 -12.10 19.09
C GLY A 213 8.73 -11.31 18.50
N VAL A 214 8.48 -10.08 18.04
CA VAL A 214 9.49 -9.13 17.59
C VAL A 214 9.58 -7.98 18.59
N ASP A 215 10.79 -7.78 19.13
CA ASP A 215 11.11 -6.73 20.10
C ASP A 215 12.01 -5.68 19.44
N ASP A 216 11.43 -4.56 19.01
CA ASP A 216 12.11 -3.51 18.25
C ASP A 216 12.67 -2.39 19.15
N LYS A 217 13.48 -2.76 20.16
CA LYS A 217 14.03 -1.81 21.15
C LYS A 217 14.89 -0.71 20.56
N ASP A 218 15.62 -1.04 19.50
CA ASP A 218 16.51 -0.11 18.79
C ASP A 218 15.74 0.78 17.78
N GLU A 219 14.41 0.65 17.72
CA GLU A 219 13.52 1.43 16.85
C GLU A 219 13.92 1.32 15.37
N LEU A 220 14.34 0.11 14.95
CA LEU A 220 14.69 -0.18 13.58
C LEU A 220 13.46 -0.06 12.68
N PHE A 221 12.30 -0.53 13.14
CA PHE A 221 11.03 -0.48 12.43
C PHE A 221 10.15 0.68 12.89
N LEU A 222 10.07 0.90 14.19
CA LEU A 222 9.25 1.92 14.83
C LEU A 222 9.77 3.31 14.51
N LEU A 223 8.86 4.28 14.41
CA LEU A 223 9.23 5.70 14.39
C LEU A 223 9.99 6.01 15.68
N LYS A 224 11.18 6.62 15.56
CA LYS A 224 12.00 6.93 16.73
C LYS A 224 11.29 7.85 17.71
N ARG A 225 11.36 7.54 19.02
CA ARG A 225 10.73 8.37 20.07
C ARG A 225 11.27 9.80 20.06
N GLU A 226 12.59 9.95 19.93
CA GLU A 226 13.26 11.24 19.84
C GLU A 226 12.72 12.11 18.69
N VAL A 227 12.33 11.50 17.56
CA VAL A 227 11.77 12.25 16.41
C VAL A 227 10.38 12.78 16.74
N ILE A 228 9.55 12.00 17.44
CA ILE A 228 8.23 12.44 17.88
C ILE A 228 8.34 13.57 18.90
N GLU A 229 9.25 13.44 19.87
CA GLU A 229 9.50 14.44 20.92
C GLU A 229 9.95 15.78 20.33
N ASN A 230 10.72 15.76 19.24
CA ASN A 230 11.26 16.95 18.58
C ASN A 230 10.42 17.50 17.42
N MET A 231 9.27 16.87 17.09
CA MET A 231 8.44 17.27 15.93
C MET A 231 7.81 18.68 16.09
N GLY A 232 7.57 19.11 17.33
CA GLY A 232 6.77 20.31 17.62
C GLY A 232 5.28 20.11 17.28
N ASP A 233 4.57 21.22 17.02
CA ASP A 233 3.11 21.22 16.84
C ASP A 233 2.63 20.87 15.43
N THR A 234 3.54 20.77 14.45
CA THR A 234 3.16 20.55 13.04
C THR A 234 3.38 19.09 12.67
N ALA A 235 2.29 18.39 12.34
CA ALA A 235 2.31 17.02 11.84
C ALA A 235 2.04 17.00 10.32
N PRO A 236 2.67 16.08 9.56
CA PRO A 236 2.43 15.98 8.12
C PRO A 236 1.05 15.42 7.81
N SER A 237 0.55 15.68 6.60
CA SER A 237 -0.66 15.04 6.08
C SER A 237 -0.32 13.94 5.09
N ILE A 238 -1.05 12.83 5.13
CA ILE A 238 -0.96 11.77 4.12
C ILE A 238 -1.96 12.07 3.01
N LEU A 239 -1.50 12.03 1.76
CA LEU A 239 -2.29 12.27 0.56
C LEU A 239 -2.33 11.01 -0.32
N HIS A 240 -3.50 10.72 -0.88
CA HIS A 240 -3.74 9.62 -1.81
C HIS A 240 -4.32 10.15 -3.13
N PRO A 241 -3.55 10.88 -3.96
CA PRO A 241 -4.08 11.51 -5.16
C PRO A 241 -4.59 10.50 -6.19
N LEU A 242 -4.04 9.28 -6.22
CA LEU A 242 -4.46 8.23 -7.15
C LEU A 242 -5.92 7.80 -6.95
N CYS A 243 -6.49 7.89 -5.74
CA CYS A 243 -7.90 7.57 -5.51
C CYS A 243 -8.87 8.64 -6.05
N LEU A 244 -8.36 9.80 -6.47
CA LEU A 244 -9.13 10.89 -7.06
C LEU A 244 -9.01 10.94 -8.59
N TRP A 245 -7.86 10.54 -9.11
CA TRP A 245 -7.60 10.54 -10.54
C TRP A 245 -8.37 9.44 -11.25
N GLU A 246 -8.64 9.65 -12.54
CA GLU A 246 -9.10 8.57 -13.39
C GLU A 246 -8.00 7.51 -13.50
N TYR A 247 -8.33 6.29 -13.06
CA TYR A 247 -7.42 5.16 -13.05
C TYR A 247 -7.88 4.10 -14.04
N SER A 248 -6.93 3.59 -14.83
CA SER A 248 -7.08 2.43 -15.70
C SER A 248 -5.71 1.80 -15.84
N GLU A 249 -5.60 0.51 -15.54
CA GLU A 249 -4.33 -0.22 -15.55
C GLU A 249 -3.66 -0.14 -16.94
N ASP A 250 -4.42 -0.29 -18.02
CA ASP A 250 -3.93 -0.19 -19.40
C ASP A 250 -3.36 1.20 -19.72
N LYS A 251 -4.07 2.28 -19.34
CA LYS A 251 -3.61 3.66 -19.57
C LYS A 251 -2.36 3.97 -18.76
N VAL A 252 -2.29 3.46 -17.53
CA VAL A 252 -1.13 3.59 -16.65
C VAL A 252 0.09 2.91 -17.28
N LEU A 253 -0.05 1.66 -17.71
CA LEU A 253 1.04 0.90 -18.34
C LEU A 253 1.47 1.53 -19.68
N ASP A 254 0.54 1.91 -20.54
CA ASP A 254 0.86 2.58 -21.82
C ASP A 254 1.66 3.88 -21.60
N THR A 255 1.29 4.68 -20.60
CA THR A 255 2.02 5.89 -20.24
C THR A 255 3.44 5.58 -19.76
N LEU A 256 3.57 4.62 -18.85
CA LEU A 256 4.84 4.25 -18.23
C LEU A 256 5.84 3.68 -19.23
N LEU A 257 5.39 2.76 -20.10
CA LEU A 257 6.24 2.16 -21.14
C LEU A 257 6.80 3.23 -22.10
N LYS A 258 6.01 4.25 -22.44
CA LYS A 258 6.43 5.36 -23.32
C LYS A 258 7.52 6.24 -22.73
N ILE A 259 7.64 6.29 -21.40
CA ILE A 259 8.64 7.13 -20.70
C ILE A 259 9.83 6.31 -20.18
N GLY A 260 9.92 5.03 -20.55
CA GLY A 260 11.07 4.17 -20.25
C GLY A 260 11.00 3.44 -18.91
N TRP A 261 9.81 3.32 -18.31
CA TRP A 261 9.55 2.31 -17.28
C TRP A 261 9.43 0.95 -17.97
N GLU A 262 10.01 -0.09 -17.39
CA GLU A 262 9.98 -1.45 -17.94
C GLU A 262 9.19 -2.38 -17.04
N GLN A 263 8.53 -3.40 -17.61
CA GLN A 263 7.89 -4.42 -16.78
C GLN A 263 8.95 -5.11 -15.90
N PRO A 264 8.81 -5.14 -14.56
CA PRO A 264 9.86 -5.60 -13.65
C PRO A 264 10.18 -7.11 -13.69
N GLY A 265 9.58 -7.86 -14.62
CA GLY A 265 9.86 -9.28 -14.83
C GLY A 265 9.38 -10.20 -13.72
N ILE A 266 8.50 -9.71 -12.84
CA ILE A 266 7.88 -10.55 -11.81
C ILE A 266 6.57 -11.13 -12.33
N ASN A 267 6.42 -12.44 -12.20
CA ASN A 267 5.19 -13.13 -12.55
C ASN A 267 4.26 -13.17 -11.33
N ASP A 268 3.69 -12.02 -10.95
CA ASP A 268 2.74 -11.89 -9.85
C ASP A 268 1.49 -11.14 -10.33
N SER A 269 0.30 -11.63 -9.95
CA SER A 269 -0.99 -11.12 -10.41
C SER A 269 -1.42 -9.80 -9.76
N ASN A 270 -0.90 -9.50 -8.58
CA ASN A 270 -1.34 -8.39 -7.75
C ASN A 270 -0.20 -7.42 -7.38
N SER A 271 1.04 -7.77 -7.67
CA SER A 271 2.22 -6.93 -7.46
C SER A 271 3.05 -6.76 -8.72
N THR A 272 3.58 -5.55 -8.91
CA THR A 272 4.60 -5.22 -9.93
C THR A 272 5.90 -4.74 -9.29
N ASN A 273 6.15 -5.07 -8.02
CA ASN A 273 7.36 -4.62 -7.31
C ASN A 273 8.03 -5.67 -6.43
N CYS A 274 7.27 -6.57 -5.81
CA CYS A 274 7.69 -7.35 -4.65
C CYS A 274 7.56 -8.86 -4.93
N THR A 275 8.67 -9.59 -4.80
CA THR A 275 8.72 -11.05 -5.02
C THR A 275 8.12 -11.85 -3.85
N LEU A 276 7.88 -11.21 -2.69
CA LEU A 276 7.24 -11.83 -1.53
C LEU A 276 5.71 -11.92 -1.66
N ASN A 277 5.09 -11.15 -2.56
CA ASN A 277 3.65 -11.00 -2.61
C ASN A 277 2.92 -12.34 -2.86
N ALA A 278 3.37 -13.14 -3.82
CA ALA A 278 2.78 -14.45 -4.11
C ALA A 278 2.78 -15.37 -2.88
N PHE A 279 3.88 -15.44 -2.14
CA PHE A 279 3.95 -16.20 -0.88
C PHE A 279 3.01 -15.61 0.18
N ALA A 280 2.94 -14.29 0.30
CA ALA A 280 2.07 -13.64 1.25
C ALA A 280 0.58 -13.87 0.96
N CYS A 281 0.19 -13.92 -0.32
CA CYS A 281 -1.15 -14.33 -0.76
C CYS A 281 -1.42 -15.81 -0.45
N TYR A 282 -0.47 -16.69 -0.76
CA TYR A 282 -0.57 -18.13 -0.46
C TYR A 282 -0.76 -18.37 1.04
N ASN A 283 0.11 -17.80 1.87
CA ASN A 283 0.04 -17.92 3.33
C ASN A 283 -1.31 -17.41 3.87
N HIS A 284 -1.81 -16.29 3.33
CA HIS A 284 -3.09 -15.72 3.75
C HIS A 284 -4.28 -16.61 3.37
N LEU A 285 -4.29 -17.14 2.13
CA LEU A 285 -5.32 -18.07 1.66
C LEU A 285 -5.36 -19.35 2.51
N GLU A 286 -4.19 -19.92 2.82
CA GLU A 286 -4.10 -21.13 3.65
C GLU A 286 -4.58 -20.89 5.09
N LYS A 287 -4.32 -19.72 5.65
CA LYS A 287 -4.69 -19.39 7.03
C LYS A 287 -6.15 -18.98 7.20
N TYR A 288 -6.69 -18.26 6.22
CA TYR A 288 -7.95 -17.54 6.39
C TYR A 288 -9.03 -17.90 5.36
N GLY A 289 -8.68 -18.63 4.29
CA GLY A 289 -9.64 -19.16 3.31
C GLY A 289 -10.17 -18.13 2.30
N PHE A 290 -9.58 -16.94 2.22
CA PHE A 290 -9.96 -15.91 1.24
C PHE A 290 -8.74 -15.14 0.72
N HIS A 291 -8.87 -14.48 -0.43
CA HIS A 291 -7.77 -13.75 -1.07
C HIS A 291 -7.55 -12.37 -0.41
N PRO A 292 -6.31 -11.95 -0.07
CA PRO A 292 -6.08 -10.71 0.67
C PRO A 292 -6.41 -9.43 -0.13
N TYR A 293 -6.46 -9.51 -1.47
CA TYR A 293 -6.88 -8.41 -2.34
C TYR A 293 -8.40 -8.36 -2.60
N ALA A 294 -9.19 -9.28 -2.03
CA ALA A 294 -10.62 -9.36 -2.34
C ALA A 294 -11.37 -8.05 -2.06
N PHE A 295 -11.03 -7.34 -0.99
CA PHE A 295 -11.66 -6.05 -0.67
C PHE A 295 -11.19 -4.91 -1.56
N ASP A 296 -9.91 -4.88 -1.92
CA ASP A 296 -9.32 -3.89 -2.85
C ASP A 296 -10.00 -4.01 -4.21
N ILE A 297 -9.97 -5.23 -4.78
CA ILE A 297 -10.63 -5.54 -6.05
C ILE A 297 -12.13 -5.27 -5.99
N ALA A 298 -12.81 -5.65 -4.90
CA ALA A 298 -14.22 -5.31 -4.74
C ALA A 298 -14.47 -3.79 -4.69
N GLY A 299 -13.52 -3.02 -4.16
CA GLY A 299 -13.54 -1.56 -4.17
C GLY A 299 -13.45 -1.00 -5.59
N LEU A 300 -12.48 -1.45 -6.38
CA LEU A 300 -12.30 -1.07 -7.79
C LEU A 300 -13.51 -1.45 -8.66
N VAL A 301 -14.10 -2.61 -8.42
CA VAL A 301 -15.33 -3.02 -9.11
C VAL A 301 -16.52 -2.13 -8.69
N ARG A 302 -16.64 -1.80 -7.41
CA ARG A 302 -17.73 -0.92 -6.92
C ARG A 302 -17.62 0.50 -7.48
N SER A 303 -16.41 1.03 -7.65
CA SER A 303 -16.16 2.36 -8.20
C SER A 303 -16.27 2.43 -9.73
N GLY A 304 -16.31 1.28 -10.41
CA GLY A 304 -16.35 1.20 -11.87
C GLY A 304 -14.98 1.33 -12.55
N GLU A 305 -13.89 1.28 -11.79
CA GLU A 305 -12.51 1.30 -12.29
C GLU A 305 -12.05 -0.06 -12.85
N MET A 306 -12.78 -1.12 -12.54
CA MET A 306 -12.55 -2.49 -12.98
C MET A 306 -13.90 -3.19 -13.23
N SER A 307 -14.02 -4.00 -14.28
CA SER A 307 -15.20 -4.83 -14.47
C SER A 307 -15.27 -5.95 -13.42
N ARG A 308 -16.48 -6.46 -13.16
CA ARG A 308 -16.64 -7.55 -12.19
C ARG A 308 -15.96 -8.83 -12.70
N GLU A 309 -16.00 -9.06 -13.99
CA GLU A 309 -15.39 -10.20 -14.67
C GLU A 309 -13.87 -10.19 -14.48
N GLU A 310 -13.20 -9.08 -14.78
CA GLU A 310 -11.76 -8.89 -14.54
C GLU A 310 -11.42 -9.07 -13.06
N GLY A 311 -12.26 -8.53 -12.16
CA GLY A 311 -12.05 -8.68 -10.73
C GLY A 311 -12.11 -10.13 -10.26
N ILE A 312 -13.04 -10.92 -10.79
CA ILE A 312 -13.17 -12.36 -10.51
C ILE A 312 -11.96 -13.11 -11.07
N GLU A 313 -11.52 -12.80 -12.28
CA GLU A 313 -10.34 -13.42 -12.88
C GLU A 313 -9.10 -13.16 -12.00
N LYS A 314 -8.90 -11.91 -11.56
CA LYS A 314 -7.73 -11.50 -10.77
C LYS A 314 -7.64 -12.16 -9.40
N ILE A 315 -8.77 -12.38 -8.71
CA ILE A 315 -8.77 -13.09 -7.41
C ILE A 315 -8.61 -14.62 -7.53
N ASN A 316 -8.91 -15.18 -8.71
CA ASN A 316 -8.81 -16.63 -8.97
C ASN A 316 -7.55 -17.00 -9.76
N GLN A 317 -6.76 -16.02 -10.18
CA GLN A 317 -5.51 -16.25 -10.91
C GLN A 317 -4.55 -17.07 -10.03
N GLU A 318 -3.91 -18.06 -10.64
CA GLU A 318 -2.95 -18.91 -9.97
C GLU A 318 -1.75 -18.08 -9.48
N LEU A 319 -1.37 -18.28 -8.22
CA LEU A 319 -0.20 -17.65 -7.64
C LEU A 319 1.07 -18.31 -8.16
N SER A 320 2.11 -17.52 -8.43
CA SER A 320 3.36 -18.03 -8.97
C SER A 320 4.09 -18.95 -7.98
N ARG A 321 4.07 -20.25 -8.28
CA ARG A 321 4.76 -21.27 -7.48
C ARG A 321 6.26 -21.02 -7.32
N PRO A 322 7.02 -20.60 -8.35
CA PRO A 322 8.42 -20.24 -8.18
C PRO A 322 8.65 -19.12 -7.16
N LEU A 323 7.82 -18.07 -7.15
CA LEU A 323 7.92 -16.99 -6.17
C LEU A 323 7.57 -17.46 -4.75
N ILE A 324 6.55 -18.33 -4.62
CA ILE A 324 6.17 -18.95 -3.35
C ILE A 324 7.33 -19.76 -2.77
N GLU A 325 7.94 -20.63 -3.57
CA GLU A 325 9.04 -21.51 -3.16
C GLU A 325 10.30 -20.72 -2.80
N GLU A 326 10.66 -19.70 -3.58
CA GLU A 326 11.81 -18.85 -3.30
C GLU A 326 11.64 -18.10 -1.97
N ALA A 327 10.48 -17.48 -1.77
CA ALA A 327 10.20 -16.73 -0.54
C ALA A 327 10.11 -17.65 0.68
N ALA A 328 9.44 -18.81 0.56
CA ALA A 328 9.39 -19.81 1.62
C ALA A 328 10.78 -20.29 2.04
N LYS A 329 11.67 -20.52 1.07
CA LYS A 329 13.08 -20.88 1.35
C LYS A 329 13.82 -19.79 2.11
N LYS A 330 13.68 -18.53 1.70
CA LYS A 330 14.31 -17.38 2.38
C LYS A 330 13.79 -17.18 3.80
N LEU A 331 12.49 -17.36 4.00
CA LEU A 331 11.81 -17.23 5.29
C LEU A 331 11.86 -18.49 6.15
N GLN A 332 12.41 -19.59 5.64
CA GLN A 332 12.48 -20.89 6.33
C GLN A 332 11.10 -21.42 6.77
N VAL A 333 10.06 -21.17 5.95
CA VAL A 333 8.69 -21.63 6.19
C VAL A 333 8.37 -22.84 5.31
N GLU A 334 7.72 -23.85 5.89
CA GLU A 334 7.24 -25.00 5.12
C GLU A 334 5.99 -24.64 4.30
N ILE A 335 5.96 -25.05 3.03
CA ILE A 335 4.77 -24.96 2.17
C ILE A 335 4.17 -26.34 1.96
N LYS A 336 2.84 -26.42 1.85
CA LYS A 336 2.17 -27.67 1.48
C LYS A 336 2.58 -28.03 0.05
N LYS A 337 2.98 -29.29 -0.14
CA LYS A 337 3.44 -29.82 -1.42
C LYS A 337 2.36 -29.69 -2.48
#